data_AF-A0A6V7I2L7-F1
#
_entry.id   AF-A0A6V7I2L7-F1
#
_cell.length_a   1.000
_cell.length_b   1.000
_cell.length_c   1.000
_cell.angle_alpha   90.00
_cell.angle_beta   90.00
_cell.angle_gamma   90.00
#
_symmetry.space_group_name_H-M   'P 1'
#
loop_
_entity.id
_entity.type
_entity.pdbx_description
1 polymer ?
#
loop_
_entity_poly.entity_id
_entity_poly.type
_entity_poly.pdbx_seq_one_letter_code
_entity_poly.pdbx_strand_id
1 'polypeptide(L)'
;DEYLTYAFEHCHKASTKNKRLILTYLVPVKMLLGYMPKRFLLQKYDLMEFWELVEAVKRGDLRKLEQVMTKHESFFIGAGIYLIVEKLKLLAYRNLFKKVWLAMNTHQILVEHLLIALKMYGLDDIDMDETECLVANLIYEGKIKGYISHQHKKLVISKQNPFPKLSTII
;
A
#
# COMPACT_ATOMS: atom_id res chain seq x y z
N ASP A 1 -13.07 -4.82 8.99
CA ASP A 1 -12.11 -5.89 9.30
C ASP A 1 -12.73 -6.96 10.20
N GLU A 2 -13.26 -6.56 11.35
CA GLU A 2 -13.85 -7.45 12.36
C GLU A 2 -14.91 -8.40 11.79
N TYR A 3 -15.93 -7.88 11.10
CA TYR A 3 -17.00 -8.71 10.52
C TYR A 3 -16.51 -9.76 9.51
N LEU A 4 -15.57 -9.39 8.64
CA LEU A 4 -15.01 -10.32 7.64
C LEU A 4 -14.10 -11.37 8.28
N THR A 5 -13.35 -10.98 9.31
CA THR A 5 -12.54 -11.90 10.11
C THR A 5 -13.45 -12.90 10.83
N TYR A 6 -14.48 -12.41 11.52
CA TYR A 6 -15.49 -13.24 12.18
C TYR A 6 -16.14 -14.23 11.20
N ALA A 7 -16.59 -13.75 10.04
CA ALA A 7 -17.19 -14.58 9.00
C ALA A 7 -16.22 -15.69 8.54
N PHE A 8 -14.94 -15.37 8.32
CA PHE A 8 -13.95 -16.35 7.86
C PHE A 8 -13.69 -17.44 8.91
N GLU A 9 -13.57 -17.05 10.17
CA GLU A 9 -13.29 -17.93 11.30
C GLU A 9 -14.46 -18.87 11.60
N HIS A 10 -15.69 -18.36 11.54
CA HIS A 10 -16.91 -19.11 11.82
C HIS A 10 -17.49 -19.83 10.59
N CYS A 11 -16.97 -19.58 9.39
CA CYS A 11 -17.34 -20.34 8.20
C CYS A 11 -16.89 -21.80 8.33
N HIS A 12 -17.83 -22.73 8.07
CA HIS A 12 -17.60 -24.17 8.17
C HIS A 12 -16.34 -24.61 7.39
N LYS A 13 -15.51 -25.46 8.00
CA LYS A 13 -14.17 -25.82 7.49
C LYS A 13 -14.22 -26.49 6.11
N ALA A 14 -15.28 -27.24 5.82
CA ALA A 14 -15.48 -27.90 4.52
C ALA A 14 -15.99 -26.96 3.42
N SER A 15 -16.51 -25.77 3.76
CA SER A 15 -17.09 -24.83 2.80
C SER A 15 -16.02 -23.94 2.15
N THR A 16 -15.13 -24.56 1.37
CA THR A 16 -13.98 -23.90 0.72
C THR A 16 -14.39 -22.73 -0.18
N LYS A 17 -15.48 -22.88 -0.95
CA LYS A 17 -16.04 -21.82 -1.80
C LYS A 17 -16.44 -20.58 -1.00
N ASN A 18 -17.12 -20.77 0.14
CA ASN A 18 -17.55 -19.66 0.99
C ASN A 18 -16.35 -18.98 1.65
N LYS A 19 -15.37 -19.76 2.14
CA LYS A 19 -14.13 -19.20 2.69
C LYS A 19 -13.35 -18.40 1.65
N ARG A 20 -13.29 -18.88 0.39
CA ARG A 20 -12.69 -18.15 -0.72
C ARG A 20 -13.40 -16.81 -0.93
N LEU A 21 -14.73 -16.80 -1.03
CA LEU A 21 -15.51 -15.57 -1.20
C LEU A 21 -15.23 -14.56 -0.09
N ILE A 22 -15.23 -15.00 1.18
CA ILE A 22 -14.92 -14.12 2.30
C ILE A 22 -13.49 -13.58 2.19
N LEU A 23 -12.52 -14.41 1.83
CA LEU A 23 -11.12 -14.00 1.66
C LEU A 23 -10.93 -12.99 0.53
N THR A 24 -11.70 -13.08 -0.56
CA THR A 24 -11.67 -12.10 -1.66
C THR A 24 -11.87 -10.67 -1.14
N TYR A 25 -12.72 -10.47 -0.12
CA TYR A 25 -12.92 -9.17 0.51
C TYR A 25 -11.99 -8.92 1.70
N LEU A 26 -11.71 -9.95 2.50
CA LEU A 26 -10.89 -9.81 3.70
C LEU A 26 -9.42 -9.49 3.38
N VAL A 27 -8.86 -10.08 2.33
CA VAL A 27 -7.46 -9.89 1.94
C VAL A 27 -7.14 -8.41 1.66
N PRO A 28 -7.82 -7.70 0.74
CA PRO A 28 -7.50 -6.30 0.49
C PRO A 28 -7.74 -5.40 1.71
N VAL A 29 -8.76 -5.69 2.53
CA VAL A 29 -9.00 -4.97 3.79
C VAL A 29 -7.83 -5.15 4.76
N LYS A 30 -7.38 -6.39 5.00
CA LYS A 30 -6.22 -6.68 5.85
C LYS A 30 -4.95 -6.02 5.31
N MET A 31 -4.75 -6.01 3.99
CA MET A 31 -3.61 -5.35 3.36
C MET A 31 -3.61 -3.83 3.61
N LEU A 32 -4.78 -3.17 3.54
CA LEU A 32 -4.92 -1.74 3.86
C LEU A 32 -4.52 -1.43 5.32
N LEU A 33 -4.79 -2.36 6.23
CA LEU A 33 -4.38 -2.29 7.64
C LEU A 33 -2.89 -2.68 7.86
N GLY A 34 -2.17 -3.02 6.80
CA GLY A 34 -0.76 -3.41 6.82
C GLY A 34 -0.49 -4.88 7.10
N TYR A 35 -1.51 -5.73 7.12
CA TYR A 35 -1.37 -7.18 7.25
C TYR A 35 -1.35 -7.83 5.88
N MET A 36 -0.19 -8.34 5.48
CA MET A 36 -0.02 -9.02 4.19
C MET A 36 -0.34 -10.52 4.32
N PRO A 37 -1.13 -11.10 3.40
CA PRO A 37 -1.41 -12.53 3.42
C PRO A 37 -0.15 -13.35 3.15
N LYS A 38 -0.11 -14.56 3.72
CA LYS A 38 0.93 -15.55 3.39
C LYS A 38 0.62 -16.19 2.05
N ARG A 39 1.65 -16.46 1.23
CA ARG A 39 1.51 -17.11 -0.09
C ARG A 39 0.71 -18.42 -0.03
N PHE A 40 0.99 -19.26 0.97
CA PHE A 40 0.27 -20.53 1.15
C PHE A 40 -1.24 -20.35 1.37
N LEU A 41 -1.66 -19.29 2.06
CA LEU A 41 -3.09 -18.99 2.24
C LEU A 41 -3.76 -18.70 0.90
N LEU A 42 -3.11 -17.90 0.05
CA LEU A 42 -3.62 -17.55 -1.28
C LEU A 42 -3.68 -18.78 -2.19
N GLN A 43 -2.66 -19.65 -2.15
CA GLN A 43 -2.67 -20.91 -2.90
C GLN A 43 -3.79 -21.85 -2.45
N LYS A 44 -3.99 -21.98 -1.13
CA LYS A 44 -5.01 -22.85 -0.55
C LYS A 44 -6.43 -22.50 -1.01
N TYR A 45 -6.70 -21.21 -1.24
CA TYR A 45 -8.03 -20.72 -1.62
C TYR A 45 -8.09 -20.19 -3.05
N ASP A 46 -7.07 -20.45 -3.88
CA ASP A 46 -7.02 -20.02 -5.28
C ASP A 46 -7.25 -18.51 -5.46
N LEU A 47 -6.41 -17.70 -4.81
CA LEU A 47 -6.44 -16.24 -4.78
C LEU A 47 -5.05 -15.65 -5.09
N MET A 48 -4.35 -16.25 -6.06
CA MET A 48 -2.97 -15.90 -6.39
C MET A 48 -2.81 -14.53 -7.07
N GLU A 49 -3.89 -13.96 -7.59
CA GLU A 49 -3.95 -12.59 -8.15
C GLU A 49 -3.48 -11.55 -7.12
N PHE A 50 -3.74 -11.80 -5.82
CA PHE A 50 -3.27 -10.92 -4.75
C PHE A 50 -1.78 -11.05 -4.43
N TRP A 51 -1.10 -12.13 -4.84
CA TRP A 51 0.30 -12.32 -4.48
C TRP A 51 1.20 -11.27 -5.13
N GLU A 52 0.98 -11.00 -6.42
CA GLU A 52 1.76 -9.98 -7.12
C GLU A 52 1.52 -8.57 -6.56
N LEU A 53 0.28 -8.29 -6.12
CA LEU A 53 -0.06 -7.05 -5.40
C LEU A 53 0.70 -6.94 -4.07
N VAL A 54 0.74 -8.01 -3.29
CA VAL A 54 1.48 -8.03 -2.01
C VAL A 54 2.95 -7.71 -2.23
N GLU A 55 3.58 -8.28 -3.25
CA GLU A 55 4.96 -7.98 -3.58
C GLU A 55 5.15 -6.51 -3.98
N ALA A 56 4.29 -5.99 -4.84
CA ALA A 56 4.36 -4.60 -5.30
C ALA A 56 4.20 -3.61 -4.14
N VAL A 57 3.17 -3.79 -3.30
CA VAL A 57 2.92 -2.93 -2.14
C VAL A 57 4.08 -2.98 -1.15
N LYS A 58 4.59 -4.19 -0.82
CA LYS A 58 5.73 -4.31 0.12
C LYS A 58 6.99 -3.65 -0.42
N ARG A 59 7.21 -3.69 -1.74
CA ARG A 59 8.36 -3.07 -2.38
C ARG A 59 8.17 -1.57 -2.60
N GLY A 60 6.95 -1.03 -2.52
CA GLY A 60 6.68 0.33 -2.96
C GLY A 60 6.87 0.46 -4.47
N ASP A 61 6.57 -0.60 -5.22
CA ASP A 61 6.75 -0.68 -6.66
C ASP A 61 5.46 -0.31 -7.38
N LEU A 62 5.35 0.97 -7.75
CA LEU A 62 4.12 1.56 -8.29
C LEU A 62 3.84 1.07 -9.71
N ARG A 63 4.88 0.98 -10.56
CA ARG A 63 4.78 0.38 -11.90
C ARG A 63 4.28 -1.06 -11.84
N LYS A 64 4.87 -1.91 -10.98
CA LYS A 64 4.39 -3.30 -10.84
C LYS A 64 2.97 -3.33 -10.31
N LEU A 65 2.60 -2.46 -9.38
CA LEU A 65 1.24 -2.41 -8.85
C LEU A 65 0.23 -2.11 -9.95
N GLU A 66 0.50 -1.12 -10.81
CA GLU A 66 -0.37 -0.79 -11.95
C GLU A 66 -0.48 -1.95 -12.95
N GLN A 67 0.64 -2.58 -13.31
CA GLN A 67 0.64 -3.75 -14.20
C GLN A 67 -0.22 -4.90 -13.66
N VAL A 68 -0.16 -5.15 -12.35
CA VAL A 68 -0.94 -6.22 -11.70
C VAL A 68 -2.43 -5.86 -11.66
N MET A 69 -2.75 -4.59 -11.41
CA MET A 69 -4.13 -4.08 -11.48
C MET A 69 -4.73 -4.28 -12.87
N THR A 70 -4.00 -3.92 -13.93
CA THR A 70 -4.44 -4.12 -15.32
C THR A 70 -4.54 -5.61 -15.67
N LYS A 71 -3.53 -6.41 -15.32
CA LYS A 71 -3.49 -7.85 -15.62
C LYS A 71 -4.67 -8.62 -15.01
N HIS A 72 -5.11 -8.24 -13.83
CA HIS A 72 -6.19 -8.91 -13.09
C HIS A 72 -7.46 -8.07 -12.99
N GLU A 73 -7.63 -7.08 -13.87
CA GLU A 73 -8.73 -6.11 -13.85
C GLU A 73 -10.10 -6.80 -13.83
N SER A 74 -10.33 -7.75 -14.75
CA SER A 74 -11.61 -8.47 -14.83
C SER A 74 -11.96 -9.23 -13.55
N PHE A 75 -10.96 -9.77 -12.85
CA PHE A 75 -11.17 -10.43 -11.56
C PHE A 75 -11.56 -9.41 -10.48
N PHE A 76 -10.81 -8.31 -10.35
CA PHE A 76 -11.07 -7.30 -9.33
C PHE A 76 -12.39 -6.55 -9.55
N ILE A 77 -12.76 -6.26 -10.79
CA ILE A 77 -14.05 -5.66 -11.15
C ILE A 77 -15.17 -6.66 -10.92
N GLY A 78 -15.04 -7.90 -11.41
CA GLY A 78 -16.06 -8.94 -11.23
C GLY A 78 -16.33 -9.28 -9.77
N ALA A 79 -15.32 -9.18 -8.90
CA ALA A 79 -15.46 -9.34 -7.45
C ALA A 79 -15.93 -8.06 -6.72
N GLY A 80 -15.99 -6.91 -7.40
CA GLY A 80 -16.40 -5.63 -6.82
C GLY A 80 -15.37 -5.01 -5.86
N ILE A 81 -14.09 -5.37 -5.99
CA ILE A 81 -13.01 -4.93 -5.07
C ILE A 81 -11.98 -4.01 -5.72
N TYR A 82 -12.10 -3.71 -7.01
CA TYR A 82 -11.13 -2.90 -7.76
C TYR A 82 -10.74 -1.59 -7.04
N LEU A 83 -11.73 -0.79 -6.63
CA LEU A 83 -11.49 0.48 -5.92
C LEU A 83 -10.84 0.29 -4.53
N ILE A 84 -11.11 -0.83 -3.87
CA ILE A 84 -10.49 -1.15 -2.56
C ILE A 84 -9.02 -1.49 -2.77
N VAL A 85 -8.72 -2.28 -3.80
CA VAL A 85 -7.35 -2.64 -4.18
C VAL A 85 -6.57 -1.41 -4.65
N GLU A 86 -7.20 -0.50 -5.39
CA GLU A 86 -6.58 0.75 -5.84
C GLU A 86 -6.08 1.62 -4.67
N LYS A 87 -6.80 1.64 -3.54
CA LYS A 87 -6.34 2.34 -2.31
C LYS A 87 -4.99 1.82 -1.78
N LEU A 88 -4.54 0.63 -2.18
CA LEU A 88 -3.20 0.12 -1.84
C LEU A 88 -2.07 0.95 -2.47
N LYS A 89 -2.33 1.75 -3.52
CA LYS A 89 -1.36 2.69 -4.10
C LYS A 89 -0.78 3.62 -3.04
N LEU A 90 -1.61 4.13 -2.14
CA LEU A 90 -1.17 4.99 -1.01
C LEU A 90 -0.16 4.30 -0.10
N LEU A 91 -0.32 2.98 0.12
CA LEU A 91 0.63 2.19 0.90
C LEU A 91 1.94 1.96 0.15
N ALA A 92 1.87 1.76 -1.16
CA ALA A 92 3.06 1.65 -2.00
C ALA A 92 3.87 2.96 -2.00
N TYR A 93 3.22 4.13 -2.14
CA TYR A 93 3.85 5.45 -2.00
C TYR A 93 4.55 5.60 -0.65
N ARG A 94 3.85 5.32 0.45
CA ARG A 94 4.42 5.34 1.81
C ARG A 94 5.66 4.43 1.91
N ASN A 95 5.57 3.20 1.40
CA ASN A 95 6.65 2.23 1.51
C ASN A 95 7.86 2.62 0.65
N LEU A 96 7.64 3.23 -0.51
CA LEU A 96 8.69 3.81 -1.35
C LEU A 96 9.42 4.93 -0.60
N PHE A 97 8.69 5.90 -0.06
CA PHE A 97 9.29 7.02 0.70
C PHE A 97 10.00 6.55 1.97
N LYS A 98 9.48 5.51 2.63
CA LYS A 98 10.18 4.85 3.73
C LYS A 98 11.53 4.29 3.30
N LYS A 99 11.63 3.69 2.10
CA LYS A 99 12.91 3.21 1.56
C LYS A 99 13.87 4.35 1.26
N VAL A 100 13.39 5.44 0.67
CA VAL A 100 14.22 6.64 0.43
C VAL A 100 14.79 7.16 1.75
N TRP A 101 13.95 7.28 2.78
CA TRP A 101 14.41 7.64 4.12
C TRP A 101 15.49 6.70 4.65
N LEU A 102 15.26 5.39 4.60
CA LEU A 102 16.23 4.39 5.08
C LEU A 102 17.56 4.45 4.33
N ALA A 103 17.53 4.75 3.04
CA ALA A 103 18.74 4.89 2.22
C ALA A 103 19.51 6.19 2.51
N MET A 104 18.79 7.30 2.73
CA MET A 104 19.40 8.61 3.00
C MET A 104 19.85 8.78 4.46
N ASN A 105 19.27 8.02 5.39
CA ASN A 105 19.57 8.04 6.81
C ASN A 105 19.57 9.46 7.43
N THR A 106 18.58 10.28 7.07
CA THR A 106 18.41 11.67 7.52
C THR A 106 16.97 11.95 7.90
N HIS A 107 16.76 12.91 8.81
CA HIS A 107 15.42 13.40 9.17
C HIS A 107 14.93 14.56 8.28
N GLN A 108 15.76 15.01 7.33
CA GLN A 108 15.42 16.06 6.38
C GLN A 108 15.69 15.56 4.97
N ILE A 109 14.65 15.12 4.28
CA ILE A 109 14.74 14.51 2.94
C ILE A 109 14.36 15.58 1.92
N LEU A 110 15.23 15.85 0.94
CA LEU A 110 14.87 16.72 -0.19
C LEU A 110 13.69 16.10 -0.94
N VAL A 111 12.69 16.91 -1.27
CA VAL A 111 11.53 16.47 -2.07
C VAL A 111 11.99 15.92 -3.42
N GLU A 112 13.07 16.46 -3.98
CA GLU A 112 13.71 15.95 -5.20
C GLU A 112 14.12 14.47 -5.10
N HIS A 113 14.62 14.00 -3.94
CA HIS A 113 14.95 12.58 -3.78
C HIS A 113 13.70 11.68 -3.82
N LEU A 114 12.56 12.19 -3.33
CA LEU A 114 11.27 11.50 -3.41
C LEU A 114 10.77 11.48 -4.86
N LEU A 115 10.88 12.61 -5.57
CA LEU A 115 10.55 12.74 -6.99
C LEU A 115 11.37 11.77 -7.85
N ILE A 116 12.69 11.71 -7.65
CA ILE A 116 13.56 10.76 -8.36
C ILE A 116 13.09 9.32 -8.11
N ALA A 117 12.77 8.98 -6.86
CA ALA A 117 12.28 7.65 -6.54
C ALA A 117 10.94 7.34 -7.24
N LEU A 118 10.02 8.29 -7.34
CA LEU A 118 8.75 8.14 -8.05
C LEU A 118 8.97 7.87 -9.55
N LYS A 119 9.84 8.66 -10.19
CA LYS A 119 10.23 8.49 -11.60
C LYS A 119 10.89 7.13 -11.85
N MET A 120 11.80 6.71 -10.98
CA MET A 120 12.42 5.38 -11.07
C MET A 120 11.38 4.23 -11.04
N TYR A 121 10.27 4.43 -10.34
CA TYR A 121 9.17 3.47 -10.23
C TYR A 121 8.01 3.76 -11.18
N GLY A 122 8.24 4.54 -12.24
CA GLY A 122 7.37 4.65 -13.41
C GLY A 122 6.33 5.76 -13.40
N LEU A 123 6.49 6.77 -12.55
CA LEU A 123 5.74 8.02 -12.62
C LEU A 123 6.57 9.07 -13.37
N ASP A 124 6.69 8.92 -14.69
CA ASP A 124 7.64 9.72 -15.48
C ASP A 124 7.24 11.20 -15.58
N ASP A 125 5.93 11.48 -15.62
CA ASP A 125 5.36 12.83 -15.76
C ASP A 125 5.19 13.58 -14.43
N ILE A 126 5.50 12.94 -13.29
CA ILE A 126 5.28 13.56 -11.99
C ILE A 126 6.24 14.72 -11.75
N ASP A 127 5.73 15.81 -11.17
CA ASP A 127 6.52 16.99 -10.84
C ASP A 127 6.74 17.18 -9.32
N MET A 128 7.41 18.28 -8.96
CA MET A 128 7.72 18.61 -7.57
C MET A 128 6.46 18.94 -6.77
N ASP A 129 5.47 19.61 -7.36
CA ASP A 129 4.27 20.05 -6.67
C ASP A 129 3.32 18.87 -6.43
N GLU A 130 3.19 17.96 -7.40
CA GLU A 130 2.51 16.68 -7.24
C GLU A 130 3.19 15.80 -6.20
N THR A 131 4.53 15.78 -6.17
CA THR A 131 5.29 15.07 -5.13
C THR A 131 5.02 15.65 -3.75
N GLU A 132 5.05 16.98 -3.59
CA GLU A 132 4.67 17.65 -2.34
C GLU A 132 3.23 17.31 -1.95
N CYS A 133 2.29 17.30 -2.90
CA CYS A 133 0.89 16.93 -2.68
C CYS A 133 0.74 15.48 -2.18
N LEU A 134 1.45 14.51 -2.78
CA LEU A 134 1.47 13.13 -2.30
C LEU A 134 1.99 13.05 -0.86
N VAL A 135 3.09 13.75 -0.56
CA VAL A 135 3.66 13.79 0.79
C VAL A 135 2.69 14.43 1.78
N ALA A 136 2.02 15.52 1.40
CA ALA A 136 1.04 16.19 2.23
C ALA A 136 -0.14 15.27 2.57
N ASN A 137 -0.65 14.52 1.60
CA ASN A 137 -1.71 13.52 1.83
C ASN A 137 -1.24 12.40 2.77
N LEU A 138 -0.02 11.89 2.60
CA LEU A 138 0.52 10.87 3.50
C LEU A 138 0.75 11.38 4.92
N ILE A 139 1.06 12.67 5.10
CA ILE A 139 1.15 13.32 6.42
C ILE A 139 -0.24 13.46 7.03
N TYR A 140 -1.21 14.00 6.27
CA TYR A 140 -2.58 14.20 6.70
C TYR A 140 -3.22 12.89 7.16
N GLU A 141 -3.02 11.81 6.41
CA GLU A 141 -3.51 10.47 6.76
C GLU A 141 -2.68 9.76 7.84
N GLY A 142 -1.71 10.43 8.49
CA GLY A 142 -0.89 9.86 9.58
C GLY A 142 0.10 8.78 9.15
N LYS A 143 0.24 8.51 7.84
CA LYS A 143 1.14 7.50 7.27
C LYS A 143 2.60 7.92 7.33
N ILE A 144 2.86 9.23 7.39
CA ILE A 144 4.15 9.87 7.63
C ILE A 144 3.99 10.86 8.77
N LYS A 145 4.88 10.81 9.77
CA LYS A 145 4.94 11.83 10.83
C LYS A 145 6.01 12.85 10.46
N GLY A 146 5.59 14.07 10.11
CA GLY A 146 6.47 15.13 9.68
C GLY A 146 5.73 16.35 9.14
N TYR A 147 6.47 17.26 8.52
CA TYR A 147 5.94 18.42 7.81
C TYR A 147 6.80 18.74 6.59
N ILE A 148 6.24 19.49 5.64
CA ILE A 148 6.96 19.98 4.47
C ILE A 148 7.50 21.38 4.77
N SER A 149 8.81 21.58 4.59
CA SER A 149 9.45 22.89 4.56
C SER A 149 9.50 23.38 3.12
N HIS A 150 8.53 24.21 2.73
CA HIS A 150 8.42 24.69 1.35
C HIS A 150 9.62 25.54 0.92
N GLN A 151 10.13 26.41 1.81
CA GLN A 151 11.29 27.28 1.52
C GLN A 151 12.54 26.47 1.16
N HIS A 152 12.74 25.31 1.79
CA HIS A 152 13.92 24.48 1.57
C HIS A 152 13.64 23.24 0.71
N LYS A 153 12.39 23.07 0.23
CA LYS A 153 11.94 21.89 -0.52
C LYS A 153 12.32 20.57 0.16
N LYS A 154 12.00 20.46 1.45
CA LYS A 154 12.33 19.30 2.30
C LYS A 154 11.10 18.73 2.99
N LEU A 155 11.01 17.41 3.03
CA LEU A 155 10.21 16.69 4.00
C LEU A 155 11.03 16.53 5.29
N VAL A 156 10.57 17.15 6.38
CA VAL A 156 11.14 17.00 7.73
C VAL A 156 10.33 15.96 8.49
N ILE A 157 10.92 14.82 8.79
CA ILE A 157 10.24 13.70 9.45
C ILE A 157 10.60 13.60 10.94
N SER A 158 9.69 13.01 11.71
CA SER A 158 9.89 12.73 13.13
C SER A 158 11.13 11.88 13.39
N LYS A 159 11.84 12.16 14.49
CA LYS A 159 12.91 11.29 14.99
C LYS A 159 12.39 9.97 15.55
N GLN A 160 11.14 9.97 16.03
CA GLN A 160 10.50 8.81 16.62
C GLN A 160 9.42 8.29 15.67
N ASN A 161 9.61 7.07 15.16
CA ASN A 161 8.66 6.37 14.31
C ASN A 161 8.09 7.23 13.15
N PRO A 162 8.94 7.75 12.25
CA PRO A 162 8.50 8.61 11.14
C PRO A 162 7.50 7.95 10.18
N PHE A 163 7.50 6.61 10.12
CA PHE A 163 6.54 5.80 9.37
C PHE A 163 5.83 4.82 10.33
N PRO A 164 4.73 5.24 10.99
CA PRO A 164 4.03 4.43 11.99
C PRO A 164 3.50 3.11 11.43
N LYS A 165 3.24 2.11 12.28
CA LYS A 165 2.60 0.86 11.86
C LYS A 165 1.19 1.17 11.32
N LEU A 166 0.82 0.62 10.16
CA LEU A 166 -0.46 0.93 9.51
C LEU A 166 -1.68 0.56 10.37
N SER A 167 -1.56 -0.50 11.17
CA SER A 167 -2.60 -0.93 12.11
C SER A 167 -2.89 0.06 13.24
N THR A 168 -2.05 1.09 13.43
CA THR A 168 -2.23 2.11 14.48
C THR A 168 -2.69 3.47 13.93
N ILE A 169 -3.05 3.53 12.65
CA ILE A 169 -3.44 4.75 11.93
C ILE A 169 -4.97 4.82 11.73
N ILE A 170 -5.68 3.74 12.09
CA ILE A 170 -7.14 3.60 11.97
C ILE A 170 -7.83 4.43 13.05
#